data_AF-D4QF11-F1
#
_entry.id   AF-D4QF11-F1
#
_cell.length_a   1.000
_cell.length_b   1.000
_cell.length_c   1.000
_cell.angle_alpha   90.00
_cell.angle_beta   90.00
_cell.angle_gamma   90.00
#
_symmetry.space_group_name_H-M   'P 1'
#
loop_
_entity.id
_entity.type
_entity.pdbx_description
1 polymer ?
#
loop_
_entity_poly.entity_id
_entity_poly.type
_entity_poly.pdbx_seq_one_letter_code
_entity_poly.pdbx_strand_id
1 'polypeptide(L)'
;EFWQMKQARGADLRNGALVIYESVPASSPPYVCYVTLPGGSCFGSFQNCPTKAEARRSAAKIALMNSVFNERPSRRISDDFIEKAVAEARASFKGDPEEADNPNTGIGAFRFMLETNKGRTMLEFQELMTVFQLLHWNGSLKAMRERQCSRQEVVAHYSNRALDDDMRSQMALDWI
;
A
#
# COMPACT_ATOMS: atom_id res chain seq x y z
N GLU A 1 -2.29 0.61 24.37
CA GLU A 1 -0.93 0.47 24.93
C GLU A 1 0.19 0.58 23.91
N PHE A 2 0.40 -0.40 23.00
CA PHE A 2 1.53 -0.34 22.03
C PHE A 2 1.65 1.01 21.28
N TRP A 3 0.54 1.52 20.72
CA TRP A 3 0.55 2.79 19.99
C TRP A 3 0.72 4.02 20.87
N GLN A 4 0.21 3.99 22.10
CA GLN A 4 0.45 5.07 23.07
C GLN A 4 1.93 5.14 23.44
N MET A 5 2.59 3.98 23.61
CA MET A 5 4.03 3.92 23.83
C MET A 5 4.80 4.42 22.61
N LYS A 6 4.36 4.09 21.39
CA LYS A 6 5.00 4.57 20.16
C LYS A 6 4.85 6.09 20.01
N GLN A 7 3.68 6.64 20.33
CA GLN A 7 3.44 8.09 20.37
C GLN A 7 4.36 8.79 21.38
N ALA A 8 4.49 8.23 22.59
CA ALA A 8 5.37 8.75 23.63
C ALA A 8 6.86 8.74 23.23
N ARG A 9 7.24 7.88 22.28
CA ARG A 9 8.58 7.82 21.69
C ARG A 9 8.77 8.76 20.49
N GLY A 10 7.79 9.62 20.19
CA GLY A 10 7.88 10.63 19.14
C GLY A 10 7.49 10.15 17.75
N ALA A 11 6.78 9.04 17.61
CA ALA A 11 6.23 8.67 16.31
C ALA A 11 5.13 9.65 15.88
N ASP A 12 5.20 10.09 14.62
CA ASP A 12 4.17 10.94 14.02
C ASP A 12 2.91 10.11 13.75
N LEU A 13 1.91 10.29 14.61
CA LEU A 13 0.62 9.61 14.55
C LEU A 13 -0.45 10.64 14.17
N ARG A 14 -0.79 10.73 12.88
CA ARG A 14 -1.71 11.73 12.32
C ARG A 14 -3.04 11.83 13.06
N ASN A 15 -3.57 10.69 13.55
CA ASN A 15 -4.85 10.61 14.29
C ASN A 15 -4.67 10.31 15.79
N GLY A 16 -3.50 10.61 16.37
CA GLY A 16 -3.13 10.19 17.72
C GLY A 16 -3.03 8.67 17.85
N ALA A 17 -2.89 8.12 19.05
CA ALA A 17 -2.74 6.66 19.26
C ALA A 17 -4.04 5.84 19.08
N LEU A 18 -5.07 6.38 18.41
CA LEU A 18 -6.37 5.72 18.24
C LEU A 18 -6.30 4.62 17.17
N VAL A 19 -6.82 3.43 17.50
CA VAL A 19 -7.01 2.33 16.55
C VAL A 19 -8.49 2.17 16.30
N ILE A 20 -8.89 2.19 15.04
CA ILE A 20 -10.28 2.06 14.62
C ILE A 20 -10.52 0.61 14.18
N TYR A 21 -11.67 0.06 14.56
CA TYR A 21 -12.09 -1.29 14.19
C TYR A 21 -13.43 -1.22 13.49
N GLU A 22 -13.51 -1.78 12.29
CA GLU A 22 -14.71 -1.78 11.47
C GLU A 22 -15.09 -3.22 11.13
N SER A 23 -16.33 -3.61 11.42
CA SER A 23 -16.82 -4.96 11.10
C SER A 23 -17.75 -4.89 9.90
N VAL A 24 -17.53 -5.75 8.91
CA VAL A 24 -18.44 -5.86 7.77
C VAL A 24 -19.77 -6.47 8.25
N PRO A 25 -20.92 -5.87 7.92
CA PRO A 25 -22.23 -6.45 8.24
C PRO A 25 -22.38 -7.83 7.58
N ALA A 26 -22.62 -8.87 8.39
CA ALA A 26 -22.86 -10.23 7.92
C ALA A 26 -23.77 -10.97 8.92
N SER A 27 -24.69 -11.78 8.40
CA SER A 27 -25.61 -12.64 9.17
C SER A 27 -25.04 -14.03 9.45
N SER A 28 -24.01 -14.44 8.71
CA SER A 28 -23.34 -15.73 8.82
C SER A 28 -21.83 -15.58 8.55
N PRO A 29 -20.99 -16.51 9.02
CA PRO A 29 -19.57 -16.51 8.68
C PRO A 29 -19.34 -16.75 7.17
N PRO A 30 -18.16 -16.36 6.63
CA PRO A 30 -17.02 -15.76 7.33
C PRO A 30 -17.24 -14.30 7.71
N TYR A 31 -16.89 -13.93 8.94
CA TYR A 31 -16.91 -12.53 9.39
C TYR A 31 -15.62 -11.83 9.00
N VAL A 32 -15.72 -10.57 8.60
CA VAL A 32 -14.58 -9.72 8.22
C VAL A 32 -14.51 -8.50 9.14
N CYS A 33 -13.29 -8.17 9.56
CA CYS A 33 -13.01 -6.97 10.33
C CYS A 33 -11.79 -6.26 9.75
N TYR A 34 -11.83 -4.94 9.73
CA TYR A 34 -10.73 -4.07 9.37
C TYR A 34 -10.21 -3.33 10.60
N VAL A 35 -8.91 -3.13 10.63
CA VAL A 35 -8.20 -2.31 11.61
C VAL A 35 -7.50 -1.18 10.89
N THR A 36 -7.84 0.04 11.24
CA THR A 36 -7.15 1.24 10.77
C THR A 36 -6.23 1.74 11.88
N LEU A 37 -4.94 1.83 11.56
CA LEU A 37 -3.91 2.29 12.47
C LEU A 37 -3.85 3.81 12.55
N PRO A 38 -3.26 4.37 13.63
CA PRO A 38 -2.95 5.79 13.76
C PRO A 38 -2.30 6.48 12.55
N GLY A 39 -1.48 5.74 11.80
CA GLY A 39 -0.76 6.24 10.61
C GLY A 39 -1.59 6.19 9.32
N GLY A 40 -2.83 5.70 9.36
CA GLY A 40 -3.72 5.56 8.20
C GLY A 40 -3.72 4.17 7.57
N SER A 41 -2.67 3.36 7.76
CA SER A 41 -2.62 1.99 7.22
C SER A 41 -3.79 1.14 7.73
N CYS A 42 -4.44 0.43 6.83
CA CYS A 42 -5.62 -0.40 7.11
C CYS A 42 -5.34 -1.88 6.80
N PHE A 43 -5.77 -2.77 7.70
CA PHE A 43 -5.57 -4.22 7.58
C PHE A 43 -6.86 -4.99 7.83
N GLY A 44 -7.17 -5.93 6.95
CA GLY A 44 -8.30 -6.86 7.11
C GLY A 44 -7.92 -8.15 7.84
N SER A 45 -8.94 -8.85 8.35
CA SER A 45 -8.81 -10.25 8.75
C SER A 45 -8.33 -11.11 7.58
N PHE A 46 -7.32 -11.96 7.80
CA PHE A 46 -6.62 -12.70 6.74
C PHE A 46 -6.97 -14.21 6.70
N GLN A 47 -7.92 -14.65 7.52
CA GLN A 47 -8.33 -16.04 7.62
C GLN A 47 -9.85 -16.15 7.72
N ASN A 48 -10.41 -17.34 7.45
CA ASN A 48 -11.83 -17.60 7.65
C ASN A 48 -12.17 -17.51 9.15
N CYS A 49 -12.98 -16.51 9.52
CA CYS A 49 -13.32 -16.24 10.91
C CYS A 49 -14.78 -16.61 11.19
N PRO A 50 -15.06 -17.68 11.96
CA PRO A 50 -16.41 -18.11 12.32
C PRO A 50 -17.12 -17.16 13.29
N THR A 51 -16.42 -16.24 13.95
CA THR A 51 -17.01 -15.24 14.85
C THR A 51 -16.47 -13.83 14.59
N LYS A 52 -17.28 -12.79 14.89
CA LYS A 52 -16.84 -11.38 14.82
C LYS A 52 -15.62 -11.10 15.71
N ALA A 53 -15.55 -11.74 16.88
CA ALA A 53 -14.43 -11.62 17.80
C ALA A 53 -13.13 -12.21 17.22
N GLU A 54 -13.22 -13.31 16.46
CA GLU A 54 -12.08 -13.88 15.75
C GLU A 54 -11.63 -13.00 14.58
N ALA A 55 -12.57 -12.44 13.81
CA ALA A 55 -12.25 -11.49 12.75
C ALA A 55 -11.48 -10.28 13.29
N ARG A 56 -11.95 -9.71 14.41
CA ARG A 56 -11.28 -8.59 15.10
C ARG A 56 -9.88 -8.95 15.58
N ARG A 57 -9.70 -10.13 16.18
CA ARG A 57 -8.38 -10.62 16.62
C ARG A 57 -7.43 -10.88 15.45
N SER A 58 -7.95 -11.44 14.35
CA SER A 58 -7.19 -11.68 13.12
C SER A 58 -6.65 -10.36 12.54
N ALA A 59 -7.52 -9.36 12.36
CA ALA A 59 -7.14 -8.03 11.89
C ALA A 59 -6.13 -7.34 12.82
N ALA A 60 -6.34 -7.40 14.14
CA ALA A 60 -5.41 -6.83 15.12
C ALA A 60 -4.03 -7.49 15.07
N LYS A 61 -3.96 -8.82 14.88
CA LYS A 61 -2.70 -9.56 14.81
C LYS A 61 -1.87 -9.13 13.61
N ILE A 62 -2.47 -9.04 12.41
CA ILE A 62 -1.74 -8.63 11.22
C ILE A 62 -1.30 -7.17 11.29
N ALA A 63 -2.14 -6.29 11.85
CA ALA A 63 -1.80 -4.90 12.05
C ALA A 63 -0.62 -4.74 13.01
N LEU A 64 -0.63 -5.44 14.15
CA LEU A 64 0.48 -5.44 15.11
C LEU A 64 1.78 -5.97 14.49
N MET A 65 1.70 -7.08 13.74
CA MET A 65 2.88 -7.64 13.08
C MET A 65 3.50 -6.63 12.11
N ASN A 66 2.70 -6.05 11.21
CA ASN A 66 3.23 -5.04 10.28
C ASN A 66 3.83 -3.86 11.03
N SER A 67 3.21 -3.44 12.13
CA SER A 67 3.68 -2.32 12.94
C SER A 67 5.03 -2.55 13.62
N VAL A 68 5.30 -3.78 14.06
CA VAL A 68 6.53 -4.14 14.75
C VAL A 68 7.64 -4.47 13.75
N PHE A 69 7.32 -5.12 12.64
CA PHE A 69 8.33 -5.62 11.71
C PHE A 69 8.70 -4.62 10.62
N ASN A 70 7.79 -3.71 10.22
CA ASN A 70 8.01 -2.82 9.09
C ASN A 70 9.14 -1.80 9.33
N GLU A 71 9.47 -1.49 10.59
CA GLU A 71 10.55 -0.57 10.95
C GLU A 71 11.95 -1.18 10.79
N ARG A 72 12.07 -2.49 10.56
CA ARG A 72 13.37 -3.15 10.46
C ARG A 72 14.08 -2.75 9.16
N PRO A 73 15.42 -2.56 9.17
CA PRO A 73 16.19 -2.26 7.96
C PRO A 73 15.98 -3.29 6.85
N SER A 74 15.79 -4.56 7.20
CA SER A 74 15.52 -5.66 6.25
C SER A 74 14.15 -5.58 5.56
N ARG A 75 13.29 -4.63 5.96
CA ARG A 75 11.98 -4.36 5.33
C ARG A 75 12.00 -3.12 4.45
N ARG A 76 13.17 -2.52 4.23
CA ARG A 76 13.36 -1.39 3.30
C ARG A 76 13.73 -1.89 1.91
N ILE A 77 13.33 -1.13 0.89
CA ILE A 77 13.71 -1.38 -0.50
C ILE A 77 15.21 -1.09 -0.64
N SER A 78 15.98 -2.12 -1.00
CA SER A 78 17.43 -2.06 -1.26
C SER A 78 17.74 -2.40 -2.72
N ASP A 79 18.92 -2.04 -3.20
CA ASP A 79 19.39 -2.41 -4.54
C ASP A 79 19.26 -3.91 -4.80
N ASP A 80 19.73 -4.74 -3.86
CA ASP A 80 19.61 -6.20 -3.92
C ASP A 80 18.16 -6.69 -4.05
N PHE A 81 17.22 -6.01 -3.39
CA PHE A 81 15.80 -6.34 -3.51
C PHE A 81 15.26 -5.97 -4.89
N ILE A 82 15.64 -4.80 -5.41
CA ILE A 82 15.20 -4.32 -6.74
C ILE A 82 15.65 -5.30 -7.82
N GLU A 83 16.93 -5.67 -7.81
CA GLU A 83 17.47 -6.60 -8.83
C GLU A 83 16.77 -7.95 -8.79
N LYS A 84 16.54 -8.51 -7.59
CA LYS A 84 15.81 -9.78 -7.44
C LYS A 84 14.35 -9.67 -7.89
N ALA A 85 13.63 -8.64 -7.45
CA ALA A 85 12.22 -8.45 -7.80
C ALA A 85 12.02 -8.23 -9.29
N VAL A 86 12.92 -7.48 -9.94
CA VAL A 86 12.88 -7.26 -11.40
C VAL A 86 13.23 -8.54 -12.16
N ALA A 87 14.23 -9.31 -11.70
CA ALA A 87 14.56 -10.59 -12.31
C ALA A 87 13.41 -11.60 -12.21
N GLU A 88 12.74 -11.69 -11.06
CA GLU A 88 11.54 -12.52 -10.88
C GLU A 88 10.38 -12.09 -11.79
N ALA A 89 10.17 -10.77 -11.92
CA ALA A 89 9.16 -10.23 -12.83
C ALA A 89 9.48 -10.57 -14.30
N ARG A 90 10.75 -10.48 -14.71
CA ARG A 90 11.21 -10.90 -16.04
C ARG A 90 10.98 -12.38 -16.29
N ALA A 91 11.37 -13.23 -15.35
CA ALA A 91 11.19 -14.68 -15.47
C ALA A 91 9.71 -15.09 -15.54
N SER A 92 8.84 -14.34 -14.87
CA SER A 92 7.39 -14.57 -14.88
C SER A 92 6.69 -13.99 -16.12
N PHE A 93 7.33 -13.03 -16.80
CA PHE A 93 6.78 -12.37 -17.98
C PHE A 93 7.15 -13.13 -19.25
N LYS A 94 6.14 -13.62 -19.98
CA LYS A 94 6.32 -14.35 -21.25
C LYS A 94 6.58 -13.42 -22.46
N GLY A 95 7.17 -12.25 -22.25
CA GLY A 95 7.48 -11.28 -23.30
C GLY A 95 8.96 -11.23 -23.65
N ASP A 96 9.34 -10.33 -24.57
CA ASP A 96 10.72 -10.20 -25.04
C ASP A 96 11.65 -9.69 -23.93
N PRO A 97 12.81 -10.34 -23.66
CA PRO A 97 13.78 -9.89 -22.67
C PRO A 97 14.28 -8.45 -22.87
N GLU A 98 14.36 -7.95 -24.11
CA GLU A 98 14.83 -6.59 -24.40
C GLU A 98 13.80 -5.50 -24.05
N GLU A 99 12.52 -5.85 -23.95
CA GLU A 99 11.47 -4.94 -23.52
C GLU A 99 11.56 -4.61 -22.03
N ALA A 100 12.25 -5.42 -21.22
CA ALA A 100 12.29 -5.26 -19.77
C ALA A 100 13.15 -4.09 -19.27
N ASP A 101 14.05 -3.56 -20.12
CA ASP A 101 14.86 -2.37 -19.84
C ASP A 101 14.27 -1.10 -20.46
N ASN A 102 13.27 -1.24 -21.35
CA ASN A 102 12.55 -0.09 -21.87
C ASN A 102 11.63 0.49 -20.78
N PRO A 103 11.80 1.76 -20.38
CA PRO A 103 10.94 2.39 -19.39
C PRO A 103 9.46 2.29 -19.77
N ASN A 104 9.13 2.29 -21.07
CA ASN A 104 7.75 2.28 -21.54
C ASN A 104 7.00 0.96 -21.32
N THR A 105 7.68 -0.09 -20.84
CA THR A 105 7.06 -1.39 -20.54
C THR A 105 6.63 -1.51 -19.08
N GLY A 106 5.81 -2.52 -18.78
CA GLY A 106 5.36 -2.77 -17.41
C GLY A 106 6.52 -3.07 -16.46
N ILE A 107 7.54 -3.78 -16.92
CA ILE A 107 8.73 -4.11 -16.13
C ILE A 107 9.61 -2.88 -15.91
N GLY A 108 9.82 -2.06 -16.95
CA GLY A 108 10.57 -0.81 -16.81
C GLY A 108 9.89 0.17 -15.85
N ALA A 109 8.56 0.28 -15.91
CA ALA A 109 7.78 1.06 -14.95
C ALA A 109 7.88 0.50 -13.52
N PHE A 110 7.84 -0.83 -13.35
CA PHE A 110 8.01 -1.48 -12.05
C PHE A 110 9.40 -1.21 -11.44
N ARG A 111 10.48 -1.36 -12.23
CA ARG A 111 11.84 -1.00 -11.81
C ARG A 111 11.91 0.48 -11.40
N PHE A 112 11.38 1.38 -12.22
CA PHE A 112 11.36 2.82 -11.92
C PHE A 112 10.65 3.14 -10.60
N MET A 113 9.51 2.49 -10.32
CA MET A 113 8.78 2.67 -9.07
C MET A 113 9.59 2.20 -7.86
N LEU A 114 10.28 1.06 -7.97
CA LEU A 114 11.14 0.55 -6.92
C LEU A 114 12.34 1.46 -6.64
N GLU A 115 13.04 1.90 -7.69
CA GLU A 115 14.20 2.80 -7.58
C GLU A 115 13.84 4.14 -6.92
N THR A 116 12.70 4.72 -7.31
CA THR A 116 12.22 5.99 -6.77
C THR A 116 11.83 5.90 -5.30
N ASN A 117 11.59 4.68 -4.79
CA ASN A 117 11.19 4.42 -3.40
C ASN A 117 12.28 3.69 -2.61
N LYS A 118 13.54 3.73 -3.07
CA LYS A 118 14.68 3.15 -2.34
C LYS A 118 14.76 3.70 -0.92
N GLY A 119 15.05 2.82 0.03
CA GLY A 119 15.09 3.15 1.45
C GLY A 119 13.71 3.27 2.12
N ARG A 120 12.60 3.37 1.37
CA ARG A 120 11.25 3.28 1.97
C ARG A 120 10.95 1.84 2.39
N THR A 121 10.06 1.69 3.36
CA THR A 121 9.57 0.40 3.81
C THR A 121 8.65 -0.24 2.78
N MET A 122 8.55 -1.57 2.78
CA MET A 122 7.66 -2.29 1.87
C MET A 122 6.19 -1.86 2.03
N LEU A 123 5.76 -1.54 3.25
CA LEU A 123 4.40 -1.05 3.50
C LEU A 123 4.17 0.33 2.83
N GLU A 124 5.09 1.29 2.98
CA GLU A 124 4.97 2.60 2.34
C GLU A 124 4.93 2.47 0.80
N PHE A 125 5.73 1.54 0.27
CA PHE A 125 5.70 1.22 -1.16
C PHE A 125 4.38 0.61 -1.59
N GLN A 126 3.84 -0.35 -0.82
CA GLN A 126 2.54 -0.97 -1.12
C GLN A 126 1.40 0.06 -1.09
N GLU A 127 1.38 0.97 -0.11
CA GLU A 127 0.39 2.05 -0.03
C GLU A 127 0.46 2.96 -1.27
N LEU A 128 1.68 3.34 -1.69
CA LEU A 128 1.87 4.10 -2.92
C LEU A 128 1.39 3.32 -4.14
N MET A 129 1.70 2.02 -4.24
CA MET A 129 1.24 1.20 -5.35
C MET A 129 -0.28 1.08 -5.39
N THR A 130 -0.96 1.01 -4.25
CA THR A 130 -2.41 1.03 -4.17
C THR A 130 -2.99 2.34 -4.70
N VAL A 131 -2.39 3.49 -4.38
CA VAL A 131 -2.77 4.78 -4.99
C VAL A 131 -2.70 4.69 -6.52
N PHE A 132 -1.59 4.20 -7.06
CA PHE A 132 -1.41 4.10 -8.50
C PHE A 132 -2.39 3.11 -9.16
N GLN A 133 -2.73 2.00 -8.49
CA GLN A 133 -3.76 1.08 -8.97
C GLN A 133 -5.15 1.74 -9.01
N LEU A 134 -5.51 2.50 -7.98
CA LEU A 134 -6.76 3.23 -7.96
C LEU A 134 -6.82 4.33 -9.03
N LEU A 135 -5.73 5.09 -9.23
CA LEU A 135 -5.61 6.09 -10.30
C LEU A 135 -5.66 5.46 -11.70
N HIS A 136 -5.19 4.22 -11.82
CA HIS A 136 -5.33 3.45 -13.05
C HIS A 136 -6.78 3.09 -13.30
N TRP A 137 -7.46 2.54 -12.29
CA TRP A 137 -8.85 2.07 -12.39
C TRP A 137 -9.86 3.20 -12.62
N ASN A 138 -9.69 4.37 -11.99
CA ASN A 138 -10.57 5.52 -12.22
C ASN A 138 -10.21 6.33 -13.50
N GLY A 139 -9.20 5.89 -14.27
CA GLY A 139 -8.80 6.56 -15.51
C GLY A 139 -7.98 7.85 -15.32
N SER A 140 -7.69 8.29 -14.08
CA SER A 140 -6.88 9.48 -13.82
C SER A 140 -5.46 9.38 -14.41
N LEU A 141 -4.84 8.20 -14.38
CA LEU A 141 -3.53 7.99 -15.04
C LEU A 141 -3.63 8.18 -16.56
N LYS A 142 -4.74 7.78 -17.18
CA LYS A 142 -4.95 8.00 -18.62
C LYS A 142 -5.08 9.49 -18.92
N ALA A 143 -5.87 10.22 -18.15
CA ALA A 143 -6.05 11.67 -18.31
C ALA A 143 -4.74 12.46 -18.09
N MET A 144 -3.94 12.09 -17.09
CA MET A 144 -2.62 12.71 -16.86
C MET A 144 -1.67 12.46 -18.03
N ARG A 145 -1.66 11.24 -18.59
CA ARG A 145 -0.88 10.93 -19.79
C ARG A 145 -1.32 11.75 -21.01
N GLU A 146 -2.63 11.95 -21.20
CA GLU A 146 -3.17 12.80 -22.30
C GLU A 146 -2.78 14.27 -22.14
N ARG A 147 -2.61 14.73 -20.89
CA ARG A 147 -2.08 16.06 -20.54
C ARG A 147 -0.55 16.13 -20.55
N GLN A 148 0.12 15.09 -21.04
CA GLN A 148 1.59 15.01 -21.12
C GLN A 148 2.32 15.10 -19.77
N CYS A 149 1.67 14.73 -18.66
CA CYS A 149 2.36 14.61 -17.38
C CYS A 149 3.39 13.48 -17.44
N SER A 150 4.63 13.78 -17.05
CA SER A 150 5.69 12.77 -16.95
C SER A 150 5.45 11.86 -15.75
N ARG A 151 6.02 10.65 -15.79
CA ARG A 151 5.92 9.71 -14.67
C ARG A 151 6.57 10.24 -13.38
N GLN A 152 7.66 10.99 -13.51
CA GLN A 152 8.34 11.61 -12.37
C GLN A 152 7.43 12.62 -11.67
N GLU A 153 6.71 13.45 -12.42
CA GLU A 153 5.77 14.42 -11.84
C GLU A 153 4.60 13.71 -11.16
N VAL A 154 4.04 12.68 -11.78
CA VAL A 154 2.93 11.91 -11.18
C VAL A 154 3.39 11.23 -9.89
N VAL A 155 4.56 10.57 -9.89
CA VAL A 155 5.12 9.95 -8.67
C VAL A 155 5.39 11.00 -7.61
N ALA A 156 6.06 12.11 -7.92
CA ALA A 156 6.34 13.17 -6.95
C ALA A 156 5.06 13.73 -6.31
N HIS A 157 4.00 13.91 -7.09
CA HIS A 157 2.71 14.40 -6.60
C HIS A 157 2.01 13.44 -5.62
N TYR A 158 2.04 12.14 -5.92
CA TYR A 158 1.36 11.13 -5.10
C TYR A 158 2.24 10.51 -4.00
N SER A 159 3.57 10.60 -4.09
CA SER A 159 4.52 10.05 -3.11
C SER A 159 4.42 10.65 -1.71
N ASN A 160 3.80 11.82 -1.58
CA ASN A 160 3.57 12.53 -0.32
C ASN A 160 2.10 12.55 0.11
N ARG A 161 1.19 12.01 -0.72
CA ARG A 161 -0.24 11.93 -0.40
C ARG A 161 -0.52 10.60 0.29
N ALA A 162 -1.19 10.67 1.44
CA ALA A 162 -1.73 9.47 2.07
C ALA A 162 -3.06 9.11 1.42
N LEU A 163 -3.44 7.82 1.47
CA LEU A 163 -4.79 7.36 1.17
C LEU A 163 -5.76 7.72 2.33
N ASP A 164 -5.89 9.01 2.60
CA ASP A 164 -6.82 9.52 3.59
C ASP A 164 -8.27 9.47 3.11
N ASP A 165 -9.21 9.87 3.98
CA ASP A 165 -10.64 9.84 3.67
C ASP A 165 -10.97 10.74 2.47
N ASP A 166 -10.35 11.91 2.36
CA ASP A 166 -10.59 12.85 1.25
C ASP A 166 -10.17 12.24 -0.09
N MET A 167 -8.96 11.69 -0.16
CA MET A 167 -8.47 11.03 -1.36
C MET A 167 -9.35 9.81 -1.72
N ARG A 168 -9.75 9.00 -0.73
CA ARG A 168 -10.66 7.87 -0.96
C ARG A 168 -12.02 8.32 -1.46
N SER A 169 -12.61 9.36 -0.89
CA SER A 169 -13.88 9.92 -1.33
C SER A 169 -13.80 10.48 -2.73
N GLN A 170 -12.74 11.21 -3.07
CA GLN A 170 -12.52 11.70 -4.44
C GLN A 170 -12.41 10.55 -5.44
N MET A 171 -11.65 9.50 -5.11
CA MET A 171 -11.48 8.34 -5.99
C MET A 171 -12.75 7.50 -6.14
N ALA A 172 -13.61 7.46 -5.12
CA ALA A 172 -14.88 6.74 -5.17
C ALA A 172 -15.95 7.45 -6.01
N LEU A 173 -15.90 8.77 -6.14
CA LEU A 173 -16.86 9.54 -6.94
C LEU A 173 -16.78 9.21 -8.43
N ASP A 174 -15.60 8.81 -8.92
CA ASP A 174 -15.41 8.41 -10.32
C ASP A 174 -15.92 6.98 -10.62
N TRP A 175 -16.38 6.24 -9.61
CA TRP A 175 -16.84 4.85 -9.73
C TRP A 175 -18.37 4.70 -9.62
N ILE A 176 -19.10 5.80 -9.46
CA ILE A 176 -20.58 5.87 -9.48
C ILE A 176 -21.03 6.33 -10.85
#